data_AF-A0AA46A4V9-F1
#
_entry.id   AF-A0AA46A4V9-F1
#
_cell.length_a   1.000
_cell.length_b   1.000
_cell.length_c   1.000
_cell.angle_alpha   90.00
_cell.angle_beta   90.00
_cell.angle_gamma   90.00
#
_symmetry.space_group_name_H-M   'P 1'
#
loop_
_entity.id
_entity.type
_entity.pdbx_description
1 polymer ?
#
loop_
_entity_poly.entity_id
_entity_poly.type
_entity_poly.pdbx_seq_one_letter_code
_entity_poly.pdbx_strand_id
1 'polypeptide(L)'
;MRDDILFFKHDWNRVVEAQKLAARRDADKKTNSDFNSTSIEELASHLCEKYSLEVPKLDPDNTSIKQREIEIDISHDRMRHFSTGGPHYVKGTAIDVRVPFHGDPDMFDVKPNTWTTRIPRGRVEANSIVFTISGTDLSQERVKSEIDRQINEIQQWLSFQEKSVVNFPDELAHVVKQALEARNSKLDADSSLISGLGYKVED
;
A
#
# COMPACT_ATOMS: atom_id res chain seq x y z
N MET A 1 2.44 -17.65 -12.79
CA MET A 1 3.26 -16.87 -11.84
C MET A 1 3.05 -15.38 -12.11
N ARG A 2 1.80 -14.90 -11.92
CA ARG A 2 1.41 -13.48 -12.06
C ARG A 2 1.26 -12.79 -10.70
N ASP A 3 1.33 -13.56 -9.61
CA ASP A 3 0.90 -13.13 -8.27
C ASP A 3 2.03 -12.58 -7.40
N ASP A 4 3.24 -12.42 -7.95
CA ASP A 4 4.42 -11.92 -7.24
C ASP A 4 4.81 -10.50 -7.68
N ILE A 5 3.88 -9.67 -8.15
CA ILE A 5 4.18 -8.31 -8.63
C ILE A 5 3.76 -7.28 -7.58
N LEU A 6 4.72 -6.47 -7.14
CA LEU A 6 4.44 -5.34 -6.25
C LEU A 6 4.11 -4.08 -7.06
N PHE A 7 3.31 -3.19 -6.48
CA PHE A 7 2.95 -1.84 -6.92
C PHE A 7 2.18 -1.77 -8.25
N PHE A 8 1.38 -2.78 -8.60
CA PHE A 8 0.70 -2.84 -9.91
C PHE A 8 -0.77 -3.21 -9.86
N LYS A 9 -1.36 -3.33 -8.68
CA LYS A 9 -2.77 -3.72 -8.54
C LYS A 9 -3.71 -2.52 -8.64
N HIS A 10 -3.32 -1.38 -8.08
CA HIS A 10 -4.11 -0.16 -8.06
C HIS A 10 -3.29 1.04 -8.54
N ASP A 11 -3.93 2.01 -9.19
CA ASP A 11 -3.28 3.28 -9.57
C ASP A 11 -3.39 4.30 -8.43
N TRP A 12 -2.31 5.02 -8.13
CA TRP A 12 -2.26 6.05 -7.08
C TRP A 12 -3.47 7.00 -7.08
N ASN A 13 -3.79 7.59 -8.24
CA ASN A 13 -4.91 8.54 -8.34
C ASN A 13 -6.26 7.91 -7.96
N ARG A 14 -6.48 6.62 -8.27
CA ARG A 14 -7.74 5.94 -7.90
C ARG A 14 -7.82 5.73 -6.39
N VAL A 15 -6.71 5.40 -5.75
CA VAL A 15 -6.64 5.19 -4.29
C VAL A 15 -6.87 6.51 -3.56
N VAL A 16 -6.17 7.59 -3.96
CA VAL A 16 -6.33 8.93 -3.38
C VAL A 16 -7.77 9.44 -3.50
N GLU A 17 -8.39 9.33 -4.67
CA GLU A 17 -9.79 9.74 -4.84
C GLU A 17 -10.75 8.90 -4.00
N ALA A 18 -10.51 7.60 -3.88
CA ALA A 18 -11.30 6.73 -3.02
C ALA A 18 -11.20 7.13 -1.54
N GLN A 19 -10.00 7.45 -1.05
CA GLN A 19 -9.80 7.90 0.32
C GLN A 19 -10.47 9.25 0.59
N LYS A 20 -10.32 10.24 -0.32
CA LYS A 20 -11.01 11.53 -0.21
C LYS A 20 -12.53 11.36 -0.18
N LEU A 21 -13.07 10.49 -1.04
CA LEU A 21 -14.51 10.21 -1.07
C LEU A 21 -14.99 9.53 0.22
N ALA A 22 -14.23 8.57 0.75
CA ALA A 22 -14.55 7.91 2.00
C ALA A 22 -14.53 8.88 3.19
N ALA A 23 -13.52 9.74 3.27
CA ALA A 23 -13.40 10.77 4.29
C ALA A 23 -14.57 11.76 4.25
N ARG A 24 -14.95 12.21 3.05
CA ARG A 24 -16.14 13.06 2.85
C ARG A 24 -17.42 12.37 3.31
N ARG A 25 -17.63 11.10 2.95
CA ARG A 25 -18.81 10.33 3.36
C ARG A 25 -18.91 10.21 4.88
N ASP A 26 -17.79 10.07 5.57
CA ASP A 26 -17.78 9.99 7.03
C ASP A 26 -17.96 11.37 7.69
N ALA A 27 -17.47 12.44 7.08
CA ALA A 27 -17.81 13.81 7.48
C ALA A 27 -19.31 14.10 7.33
N ASP A 28 -19.94 13.67 6.24
CA ASP A 28 -21.38 13.86 5.98
C ASP A 28 -22.28 13.13 7.00
N LYS A 29 -21.78 12.06 7.63
CA LYS A 29 -22.49 11.31 8.68
C LYS A 29 -22.47 11.99 10.04
N LYS A 30 -21.67 13.05 10.23
CA LYS A 30 -21.61 13.77 11.50
C LYS A 30 -22.96 14.39 11.85
N THR A 31 -23.21 14.46 13.15
CA THR A 31 -24.46 14.88 13.79
C THR A 31 -24.24 16.17 14.58
N ASN A 32 -25.33 16.85 14.98
CA ASN A 32 -25.25 18.00 15.87
C ASN A 32 -24.51 17.68 17.18
N SER A 33 -24.67 16.47 17.71
CA SER A 33 -23.96 16.05 18.92
C SER A 33 -22.43 16.03 18.71
N ASP A 34 -21.97 15.62 17.53
CA ASP A 34 -20.53 15.61 17.22
C ASP A 34 -19.97 17.03 17.20
N PHE A 35 -20.64 17.96 16.51
CA PHE A 35 -20.19 19.35 16.39
C PHE A 35 -20.31 20.15 17.71
N ASN A 36 -21.24 19.77 18.58
CA ASN A 36 -21.37 20.37 19.91
C ASN A 36 -20.30 19.87 20.90
N SER A 37 -19.81 18.64 20.70
CA SER A 37 -18.88 18.00 21.62
C SER A 37 -17.42 18.19 21.23
N THR A 38 -17.14 18.45 19.95
CA THR A 38 -15.80 18.43 19.37
C THR A 38 -15.68 19.50 18.29
N SER A 39 -14.54 20.17 18.26
CA SER A 39 -14.28 21.20 17.24
C SER A 39 -14.17 20.60 15.83
N ILE A 40 -14.40 21.42 14.81
CA ILE A 40 -14.22 21.01 13.41
C ILE A 40 -12.77 20.60 13.16
N GLU A 41 -11.81 21.29 13.77
CA GLU A 41 -10.37 21.01 13.67
C GLU A 41 -10.02 19.62 14.21
N GLU A 42 -10.56 19.23 15.36
CA GLU A 42 -10.35 17.90 15.96
C GLU A 42 -11.04 16.81 15.13
N LEU A 43 -12.29 17.04 14.70
CA LEU A 43 -12.99 16.11 13.79
C LEU A 43 -12.23 15.93 12.48
N ALA A 44 -11.67 17.02 11.94
CA ALA A 44 -10.86 16.99 10.74
C ALA A 44 -9.56 16.21 10.96
N SER A 45 -8.85 16.42 12.08
CA SER A 45 -7.65 15.65 12.42
C SER A 45 -7.94 14.15 12.50
N HIS A 46 -9.01 13.75 13.19
CA HIS A 46 -9.38 12.34 13.31
C HIS A 46 -9.71 11.70 11.97
N LEU A 47 -10.42 12.41 11.08
CA LEU A 47 -10.71 11.91 9.74
C LEU A 47 -9.44 11.87 8.87
N CYS A 48 -8.56 12.87 8.95
CA CYS A 48 -7.29 12.87 8.22
C CYS A 48 -6.39 11.72 8.66
N GLU A 49 -6.28 11.45 9.96
CA GLU A 49 -5.53 10.32 10.50
C GLU A 49 -6.09 8.99 10.02
N LYS A 50 -7.42 8.81 10.12
CA LYS A 50 -8.12 7.60 9.69
C LYS A 50 -7.95 7.27 8.20
N TYR A 51 -7.89 8.29 7.35
CA TYR A 51 -7.81 8.14 5.89
C TYR A 51 -6.42 8.49 5.34
N SER A 52 -5.42 8.59 6.20
CA SER A 52 -4.03 8.80 5.81
C SER A 52 -3.48 7.58 5.07
N LEU A 53 -2.47 7.82 4.24
CA LEU A 53 -1.75 6.78 3.51
C LEU A 53 -0.29 6.83 3.93
N GLU A 54 0.17 5.81 4.65
CA GLU A 54 1.55 5.76 5.15
C GLU A 54 2.42 4.89 4.25
N VAL A 55 3.39 5.51 3.56
CA VAL A 55 4.32 4.76 2.70
C VAL A 55 5.18 3.82 3.54
N PRO A 56 5.25 2.52 3.17
CA PRO A 56 6.07 1.57 3.88
C PRO A 56 7.55 1.94 3.88
N LYS A 57 8.22 1.62 5.00
CA LYS A 57 9.68 1.70 5.13
C LYS A 57 10.21 0.30 5.39
N LEU A 58 11.04 -0.19 4.48
CA LEU A 58 11.73 -1.46 4.68
C LEU A 58 12.71 -1.34 5.84
N ASP A 59 12.93 -2.48 6.50
CA ASP A 59 13.96 -2.69 7.52
C ASP A 59 14.91 -3.79 7.03
N PRO A 60 15.88 -3.45 6.17
CA PRO A 60 16.81 -4.43 5.59
C PRO A 60 17.71 -5.07 6.65
N ASP A 61 17.99 -4.37 7.75
CA ASP A 61 18.90 -4.83 8.80
C ASP A 61 18.36 -6.06 9.54
N ASN A 62 17.03 -6.21 9.60
CA ASN A 62 16.35 -7.37 10.18
C ASN A 62 15.90 -8.41 9.12
N THR A 63 16.54 -8.42 7.94
CA THR A 63 16.26 -9.42 6.90
C THR A 63 16.60 -10.83 7.39
N SER A 64 15.69 -11.78 7.17
CA SER A 64 15.90 -13.20 7.47
C SER A 64 15.80 -14.04 6.20
N ILE A 65 16.51 -15.17 6.19
CA ILE A 65 16.54 -16.10 5.05
C ILE A 65 16.25 -17.53 5.51
N LYS A 66 15.61 -18.32 4.64
CA LYS A 66 15.38 -19.75 4.83
C LYS A 66 15.74 -20.51 3.57
N GLN A 67 16.59 -21.51 3.71
CA GLN A 67 16.95 -22.41 2.61
C GLN A 67 15.98 -23.60 2.51
N ARG A 68 15.69 -24.05 1.29
CA ARG A 68 15.05 -25.34 1.00
C ARG A 68 15.54 -25.92 -0.33
N GLU A 69 15.51 -27.25 -0.44
CA GLU A 69 15.77 -27.96 -1.70
C GLU A 69 14.51 -27.90 -2.58
N ILE A 70 14.69 -27.70 -3.89
CA ILE A 70 13.60 -27.69 -4.87
C ILE A 70 14.01 -28.46 -6.13
N GLU A 71 13.03 -28.89 -6.93
CA GLU A 71 13.28 -29.40 -8.29
C GLU A 71 13.17 -28.25 -9.29
N ILE A 72 14.23 -28.05 -10.08
CA ILE A 72 14.29 -27.01 -11.11
C ILE A 72 14.29 -27.69 -12.48
N ASP A 73 13.33 -27.30 -13.33
CA ASP A 73 13.32 -27.71 -14.73
C ASP A 73 14.40 -26.94 -15.51
N ILE A 74 15.42 -27.66 -15.95
CA ILE A 74 16.55 -27.15 -16.73
C ILE A 74 16.38 -27.40 -18.24
N SER A 75 15.25 -27.91 -18.71
CA SER A 75 14.99 -28.17 -20.14
C SER A 75 15.17 -26.96 -21.06
N HIS A 76 15.14 -25.75 -20.50
CA HIS A 76 15.32 -24.48 -21.23
C HIS A 76 16.72 -23.87 -21.05
N ASP A 77 17.64 -24.56 -20.37
CA ASP A 77 19.02 -24.09 -20.17
C ASP A 77 19.80 -24.15 -21.49
N ARG A 78 20.10 -22.96 -22.06
CA ARG A 78 20.79 -22.81 -23.35
C ARG A 78 22.22 -23.35 -23.35
N MET A 79 22.83 -23.57 -22.19
CA MET A 79 24.17 -24.15 -22.08
C MET A 79 24.17 -25.68 -22.05
N ARG A 80 22.99 -26.33 -22.05
CA ARG A 80 22.85 -27.79 -21.95
C ARG A 80 22.14 -28.33 -23.19
N HIS A 81 22.71 -29.41 -23.75
CA HIS A 81 22.06 -30.14 -24.83
C HIS A 81 21.28 -31.33 -24.25
N PHE A 82 19.96 -31.29 -24.35
CA PHE A 82 19.10 -32.39 -23.92
C PHE A 82 18.73 -33.26 -25.13
N SER A 83 19.04 -34.55 -25.05
CA SER A 83 18.81 -35.53 -26.13
C SER A 83 17.34 -35.92 -26.31
N THR A 84 16.50 -35.68 -25.30
CA THR A 84 15.06 -35.98 -25.32
C THR A 84 14.25 -34.71 -25.05
N GLY A 85 13.17 -34.51 -25.81
CA GLY A 85 12.21 -33.44 -25.54
C GLY A 85 11.40 -33.70 -24.27
N GLY A 86 11.16 -32.66 -23.47
CA GLY A 86 10.42 -32.74 -22.21
C GLY A 86 11.13 -32.00 -21.06
N PRO A 87 10.47 -31.84 -19.92
CA PRO A 87 11.07 -31.22 -18.74
C PRO A 87 12.19 -32.10 -18.18
N HIS A 88 13.28 -31.47 -17.75
CA HIS A 88 14.45 -32.13 -17.16
C HIS A 88 14.66 -31.54 -15.78
N TYR A 89 14.34 -32.29 -14.72
CA TYR A 89 14.44 -31.79 -13.35
C TYR A 89 15.79 -32.14 -12.72
N VAL A 90 16.37 -31.18 -12.01
CA VAL A 90 17.53 -31.40 -11.13
C VAL A 90 17.28 -30.77 -9.76
N LYS A 91 17.96 -31.31 -8.74
CA LYS A 91 17.98 -30.72 -7.41
C LYS A 91 18.64 -29.35 -7.48
N GLY A 92 17.92 -28.33 -7.03
CA GLY A 92 18.38 -26.97 -6.87
C GLY A 92 18.14 -26.48 -5.45
N THR A 93 18.65 -25.29 -5.17
CA THR A 93 18.45 -24.60 -3.90
C THR A 93 17.52 -23.41 -4.11
N ALA A 94 16.56 -23.23 -3.20
CA ALA A 94 15.78 -22.02 -3.06
C ALA A 94 16.09 -21.35 -1.72
N ILE A 95 16.19 -20.03 -1.75
CA ILE A 95 16.43 -19.16 -0.60
C ILE A 95 15.23 -18.23 -0.53
N ASP A 96 14.37 -18.47 0.44
CA ASP A 96 13.25 -17.60 0.75
C ASP A 96 13.77 -16.47 1.64
N VAL A 97 13.59 -15.23 1.17
CA VAL A 97 14.06 -14.01 1.82
C VAL A 97 12.87 -13.28 2.37
N ARG A 98 12.96 -12.83 3.62
CA ARG A 98 11.92 -12.08 4.31
C ARG A 98 12.50 -10.77 4.82
N VAL A 99 12.00 -9.66 4.27
CA VAL A 99 12.44 -8.30 4.60
C VAL A 99 11.31 -7.60 5.38
N PRO A 100 11.48 -7.35 6.68
CA PRO A 100 10.48 -6.63 7.47
C PRO A 100 10.24 -5.20 6.97
N PHE A 101 9.09 -4.63 7.30
CA PHE A 101 8.79 -3.22 7.06
C PHE A 101 7.81 -2.65 8.10
N HIS A 102 7.76 -1.31 8.15
CA HIS A 102 6.77 -0.53 8.91
C HIS A 102 5.89 0.28 7.95
N GLY A 103 4.71 0.72 8.41
CA GLY A 103 3.74 1.48 7.61
C GLY A 103 2.62 0.60 7.03
N ASP A 104 1.92 1.11 6.01
CA ASP A 104 0.71 0.49 5.46
C ASP A 104 1.04 -0.60 4.41
N PRO A 105 0.78 -1.90 4.68
CA PRO A 105 1.04 -2.97 3.72
C PRO A 105 0.28 -2.80 2.39
N ASP A 106 -0.89 -2.18 2.38
CA ASP A 106 -1.72 -2.03 1.18
C ASP A 106 -1.05 -1.10 0.16
N MET A 107 -0.11 -0.25 0.60
CA MET A 107 0.66 0.63 -0.26
C MET A 107 1.59 -0.14 -1.21
N PHE A 108 1.96 -1.40 -0.90
CA PHE A 108 2.67 -2.26 -1.84
C PHE A 108 1.81 -2.73 -3.01
N ASP A 109 0.49 -2.53 -2.99
CA ASP A 109 -0.40 -2.80 -4.13
C ASP A 109 -0.57 -1.56 -5.04
N VAL A 110 -0.14 -0.39 -4.57
CA VAL A 110 -0.41 0.91 -5.21
C VAL A 110 0.74 1.34 -6.10
N LYS A 111 0.42 1.60 -7.36
CA LYS A 111 1.36 2.08 -8.37
C LYS A 111 1.58 3.59 -8.21
N PRO A 112 2.82 4.07 -7.99
CA PRO A 112 3.12 5.49 -7.93
C PRO A 112 2.94 6.19 -9.29
N ASN A 113 2.77 7.52 -9.26
CA ASN A 113 2.60 8.33 -10.47
C ASN A 113 3.85 8.31 -11.37
N THR A 114 5.04 8.31 -10.74
CA THR A 114 6.33 8.13 -11.41
C THR A 114 6.80 6.71 -11.16
N TRP A 115 7.17 5.97 -12.20
CA TRP A 115 7.58 4.57 -12.07
C TRP A 115 8.57 4.18 -13.16
N THR A 116 9.20 3.00 -13.01
CA THR A 116 10.19 2.44 -13.96
C THR A 116 9.72 1.11 -14.52
N THR A 117 10.22 0.71 -15.69
CA THR A 117 9.85 -0.58 -16.31
C THR A 117 10.41 -1.80 -15.56
N ARG A 118 11.34 -1.60 -14.64
CA ARG A 118 11.82 -2.66 -13.75
C ARG A 118 10.89 -2.77 -12.54
N ILE A 119 9.95 -3.70 -12.65
CA ILE A 119 8.89 -3.91 -11.66
C ILE A 119 9.39 -4.90 -10.59
N PRO A 120 9.45 -4.50 -9.31
CA PRO A 120 9.89 -5.37 -8.23
C PRO A 120 8.91 -6.51 -8.04
N ARG A 121 9.45 -7.64 -7.60
CA ARG A 121 8.67 -8.85 -7.36
C ARG A 121 8.75 -9.26 -5.90
N GLY A 122 7.66 -9.81 -5.41
CA GLY A 122 7.52 -10.27 -4.04
C GLY A 122 6.06 -10.31 -3.65
N ARG A 123 5.82 -10.80 -2.44
CA ARG A 123 4.50 -10.82 -1.81
C ARG A 123 4.60 -10.25 -0.41
N VAL A 124 3.54 -9.56 0.00
CA VAL A 124 3.39 -9.08 1.38
C VAL A 124 2.87 -10.23 2.23
N GLU A 125 3.58 -10.57 3.30
CA GLU A 125 3.12 -11.51 4.33
C GLU A 125 3.24 -10.87 5.71
N ALA A 126 2.11 -10.56 6.34
CA ALA A 126 2.06 -9.75 7.56
C ALA A 126 2.82 -8.42 7.35
N ASN A 127 3.87 -8.16 8.13
CA ASN A 127 4.71 -6.96 8.01
C ASN A 127 6.06 -7.28 7.36
N SER A 128 6.07 -8.12 6.32
CA SER A 128 7.31 -8.43 5.60
C SER A 128 7.07 -8.64 4.11
N ILE A 129 8.02 -8.22 3.29
CA ILE A 129 8.11 -8.62 1.90
C ILE A 129 8.85 -9.94 1.81
N VAL A 130 8.25 -10.90 1.11
CA VAL A 130 8.80 -12.23 0.88
C VAL A 130 9.07 -12.43 -0.61
N PHE A 131 10.28 -12.86 -0.94
CA PHE A 131 10.66 -13.26 -2.29
C PHE A 131 11.61 -14.45 -2.25
N THR A 132 11.73 -15.18 -3.35
CA THR A 132 12.55 -16.38 -3.43
C THR A 132 13.60 -16.23 -4.52
N ILE A 133 14.86 -16.53 -4.18
CA ILE A 133 15.96 -16.69 -5.14
C ILE A 133 16.21 -18.19 -5.27
N SER A 134 16.31 -18.70 -6.50
CA SER A 134 16.56 -20.12 -6.72
C SER A 134 17.51 -20.38 -7.88
N GLY A 135 18.23 -21.50 -7.79
CA GLY A 135 19.20 -21.89 -8.80
C GLY A 135 19.86 -23.23 -8.48
N THR A 136 20.52 -23.80 -9.49
CA THR A 136 21.24 -25.08 -9.39
C THR A 136 22.70 -24.90 -8.95
N ASP A 137 23.25 -23.70 -9.07
CA ASP A 137 24.64 -23.35 -8.71
C ASP A 137 24.67 -21.93 -8.12
N LEU A 138 24.15 -21.80 -6.90
CA LEU A 138 24.09 -20.53 -6.18
C LEU A 138 25.40 -20.31 -5.41
N SER A 139 26.18 -19.30 -5.81
CA SER A 139 27.28 -18.80 -4.98
C SER A 139 26.77 -17.78 -3.95
N GLN A 140 27.51 -17.64 -2.84
CA GLN A 140 27.18 -16.69 -1.78
C GLN A 140 27.12 -15.24 -2.32
N GLU A 141 28.08 -14.86 -3.15
CA GLU A 141 28.19 -13.51 -3.73
C GLU A 141 26.99 -13.22 -4.64
N ARG A 142 26.60 -14.20 -5.46
CA ARG A 142 25.47 -14.06 -6.39
C ARG A 142 24.15 -13.90 -5.64
N VAL A 143 23.92 -14.74 -4.63
CA VAL A 143 22.71 -14.66 -3.79
C VAL A 143 22.65 -13.31 -3.10
N LYS A 144 23.74 -12.89 -2.44
CA LYS A 144 23.79 -11.61 -1.73
C LYS A 144 23.51 -10.42 -2.68
N SER A 145 24.17 -10.39 -3.84
CA SER A 145 23.96 -9.34 -4.83
C SER A 145 22.52 -9.30 -5.35
N GLU A 146 21.87 -10.45 -5.49
CA GLU A 146 20.48 -10.51 -5.93
C GLU A 146 19.49 -10.06 -4.86
N ILE A 147 19.73 -10.39 -3.58
CA ILE A 147 18.98 -9.86 -2.43
C ILE A 147 19.09 -8.34 -2.40
N ASP A 148 20.33 -7.82 -2.40
CA ASP A 148 20.59 -6.37 -2.33
C ASP A 148 19.93 -5.65 -3.50
N ARG A 149 20.00 -6.22 -4.71
CA ARG A 149 19.33 -5.66 -5.89
C ARG A 149 17.82 -5.59 -5.71
N GLN A 150 17.17 -6.66 -5.26
CA GLN A 150 15.71 -6.66 -5.08
C GLN A 150 15.26 -5.68 -3.99
N ILE A 151 15.99 -5.60 -2.87
CA ILE A 151 15.72 -4.62 -1.81
C ILE A 151 15.83 -3.20 -2.35
N ASN A 152 16.91 -2.88 -3.06
CA ASN A 152 17.11 -1.57 -3.67
C ASN A 152 16.01 -1.21 -4.68
N GLU A 153 15.55 -2.17 -5.48
CA GLU A 153 14.45 -1.96 -6.41
C GLU A 153 13.14 -1.62 -5.67
N ILE A 154 12.81 -2.36 -4.60
CA ILE A 154 11.62 -2.06 -3.78
C ILE A 154 11.74 -0.68 -3.12
N GLN A 155 12.90 -0.35 -2.53
CA GLN A 155 13.16 0.96 -1.92
C GLN A 155 13.04 2.10 -2.94
N GLN A 156 13.51 1.90 -4.17
CA GLN A 156 13.37 2.87 -5.24
C GLN A 156 11.88 3.14 -5.54
N TRP A 157 11.06 2.09 -5.61
CA TRP A 157 9.62 2.23 -5.84
C TRP A 157 8.92 2.94 -4.67
N LEU A 158 9.27 2.62 -3.43
CA LEU A 158 8.78 3.32 -2.25
C LEU A 158 9.15 4.82 -2.30
N SER A 159 10.35 5.18 -2.75
CA SER A 159 10.74 6.59 -2.92
C SER A 159 9.90 7.35 -3.96
N PHE A 160 9.39 6.65 -4.99
CA PHE A 160 8.46 7.26 -5.94
C PHE A 160 7.06 7.43 -5.35
N GLN A 161 6.67 6.52 -4.47
CA GLN A 161 5.41 6.60 -3.73
C GLN A 161 5.43 7.73 -2.72
N GLU A 162 6.53 7.90 -1.97
CA GLU A 162 6.73 9.06 -1.08
C GLU A 162 6.50 10.38 -1.82
N LYS A 163 7.08 10.53 -3.02
CA LYS A 163 6.88 11.70 -3.88
C LYS A 163 5.43 11.88 -4.34
N SER A 164 4.70 10.78 -4.54
CA SER A 164 3.29 10.81 -4.93
C SER A 164 2.39 11.24 -3.75
N VAL A 165 2.79 10.89 -2.52
CA VAL A 165 2.03 11.15 -1.28
C VAL A 165 2.23 12.58 -0.76
N VAL A 166 3.32 13.28 -1.10
CA VAL A 166 3.68 14.60 -0.53
C VAL A 166 2.49 15.58 -0.42
N ASN A 167 1.64 15.67 -1.45
CA ASN A 167 0.52 16.63 -1.46
C ASN A 167 -0.79 16.06 -0.89
N PHE A 168 -0.88 14.73 -0.72
CA PHE A 168 -2.12 14.07 -0.34
C PHE A 168 -2.64 14.47 1.06
N PRO A 169 -1.80 14.59 2.10
CA PRO A 169 -2.28 15.05 3.42
C PRO A 169 -2.98 16.41 3.36
N ASP A 170 -2.41 17.36 2.63
CA ASP A 170 -3.00 18.71 2.49
C ASP A 170 -4.30 18.68 1.69
N GLU A 171 -4.34 17.90 0.60
CA GLU A 171 -5.57 17.69 -0.18
C GLU A 171 -6.68 17.05 0.67
N LEU A 172 -6.34 16.02 1.45
CA LEU A 172 -7.28 15.32 2.31
C LEU A 172 -7.82 16.27 3.39
N ALA A 173 -6.94 17.03 4.04
CA ALA A 173 -7.32 18.01 5.06
C ALA A 173 -8.27 19.07 4.50
N HIS A 174 -8.00 19.57 3.29
CA HIS A 174 -8.87 20.53 2.63
C HIS A 174 -10.27 19.95 2.35
N VAL A 175 -10.34 18.75 1.77
CA VAL A 175 -11.61 18.08 1.44
C VAL A 175 -12.42 17.77 2.70
N VAL A 176 -11.76 17.24 3.74
CA VAL A 176 -12.39 16.91 5.02
C VAL A 176 -12.95 18.16 5.68
N LYS A 177 -12.17 19.24 5.76
CA LYS A 177 -12.60 20.49 6.37
C LYS A 177 -13.81 21.08 5.66
N GLN A 178 -13.78 21.15 4.32
CA GLN A 178 -14.90 21.63 3.52
C GLN A 178 -16.17 20.79 3.74
N ALA A 179 -16.04 19.46 3.80
CA ALA A 179 -17.17 18.57 4.04
C ALA A 179 -17.79 18.78 5.43
N LEU A 180 -16.96 18.92 6.47
CA LEU A 180 -17.42 19.17 7.83
C LEU A 180 -18.10 20.54 7.96
N GLU A 181 -17.51 21.60 7.39
CA GLU A 181 -18.10 22.94 7.40
C GLU A 181 -19.46 22.96 6.70
N ALA A 182 -19.55 22.37 5.50
CA ALA A 182 -20.80 22.27 4.76
C ALA A 182 -21.84 21.45 5.52
N ARG A 183 -21.43 20.37 6.19
CA ARG A 183 -22.31 19.55 7.01
C ARG A 183 -22.84 20.30 8.23
N ASN A 184 -21.98 21.02 8.93
CA ASN A 184 -22.36 21.83 10.09
C ASN A 184 -23.34 22.94 9.69
N SER A 185 -23.02 23.71 8.63
CA SER A 185 -23.92 24.76 8.13
C SER A 185 -25.30 24.22 7.71
N LYS A 186 -25.36 23.03 7.11
CA LYS A 186 -26.64 22.40 6.77
C LYS A 186 -27.45 22.08 8.03
N LEU A 187 -26.82 21.49 9.04
CA LEU A 187 -27.49 21.15 10.30
C LEU A 187 -27.99 22.39 11.06
N ASP A 188 -27.22 23.48 11.04
CA ASP A 188 -27.62 24.78 11.60
C ASP A 188 -28.83 25.37 10.87
N ALA A 189 -28.84 25.28 9.53
CA ALA A 189 -29.95 25.73 8.70
C ALA A 189 -31.22 24.89 8.95
N ASP A 190 -31.09 23.56 9.05
CA ASP A 190 -32.19 22.65 9.35
C ASP A 190 -32.77 22.96 10.75
N SER A 191 -31.92 23.20 11.74
CA SER A 191 -32.34 23.56 13.12
C SER A 191 -33.04 24.93 13.18
N SER A 192 -32.53 25.91 12.42
CA SER A 192 -33.14 27.25 12.31
C SER A 192 -34.50 27.20 11.63
N LEU A 193 -34.63 26.37 10.58
CA LEU A 193 -35.89 26.16 9.86
C LEU A 193 -36.96 25.57 10.79
N ILE A 194 -36.64 24.50 11.53
CA ILE A 194 -37.56 23.88 12.48
C ILE A 194 -38.00 24.89 13.56
N SER A 195 -37.06 25.65 14.11
CA SER A 195 -37.36 26.68 15.12
C SER A 195 -38.28 27.78 14.60
N GLY A 196 -38.14 28.16 13.32
CA GLY A 196 -38.96 29.17 12.67
C GLY A 196 -40.38 28.73 12.32
N LEU A 197 -40.68 27.42 12.30
CA LEU A 197 -42.01 26.91 11.96
C LEU A 197 -43.05 27.11 13.08
N GLY A 198 -42.62 27.36 14.32
CA GLY A 198 -43.52 27.66 15.44
C GLY A 198 -44.37 26.47 15.95
N TYR A 199 -44.09 25.25 15.49
CA TYR A 199 -44.69 24.02 16.00
C TYR A 199 -43.82 23.40 17.10
N LYS A 200 -44.43 22.64 18.01
CA LYS A 200 -43.69 21.85 18.99
C LYS A 200 -42.89 20.76 18.27
N VAL A 201 -41.60 20.69 18.56
CA VAL A 201 -40.73 19.60 18.12
C VAL A 201 -41.01 18.39 19.00
N GLU A 202 -41.13 17.20 18.40
CA GLU A 202 -41.24 15.93 19.11
C GLU A 202 -39.83 15.51 19.60
N ASP A 203 -39.72 15.11 20.88
CA ASP A 203 -38.47 14.69 21.53
C ASP A 203 -37.94 13.34 21.03
#